data_AF-A0A3N4M2C3-F1
#
_entry.id   AF-A0A3N4M2C3-F1
#
_cell.length_a   1.000
_cell.length_b   1.000
_cell.length_c   1.000
_cell.angle_alpha   90.00
_cell.angle_beta   90.00
_cell.angle_gamma   90.00
#
_symmetry.space_group_name_H-M   'P 1'
#
loop_
_entity.id
_entity.type
_entity.pdbx_description
1 polymer ?
#
loop_
_entity_poly.entity_id
_entity_poly.type
_entity_poly.pdbx_seq_one_letter_code
_entity_poly.pdbx_strand_id
1 'polypeptide(L)'
;MLYHREGDKAEQTSPPLVSLLDLKLLLRAPYAVAKERRESRDGYNTADGFWTDPEGYFDNIVWPNHVQYHRHIFVEGDVEAGTLTEEWGPQGKGIELQSGYECMEDLLRWASGRIADIIVGGMGFNY
;
A
#
# COMPACT_ATOMS: atom_id res chain seq x y z
N MET A 1 5.93 0.98 0.42
CA MET A 1 6.60 0.35 -0.74
C MET A 1 7.31 -0.89 -0.21
N LEU A 2 6.75 -2.07 -0.47
CA LEU A 2 7.27 -3.36 0.01
C LEU A 2 8.33 -3.82 -0.98
N TYR A 3 9.57 -3.32 -0.82
CA TYR A 3 10.68 -3.76 -1.66
C TYR A 3 11.18 -5.12 -1.14
N HIS A 4 11.08 -6.15 -1.96
CA HIS A 4 11.83 -7.39 -1.81
C HIS A 4 12.75 -7.53 -3.02
N ARG A 5 14.06 -7.50 -2.79
CA ARG A 5 15.09 -7.74 -3.80
C ARG A 5 15.76 -9.06 -3.47
N GLU A 6 15.72 -10.01 -4.39
CA GLU A 6 16.58 -11.20 -4.30
C GLU A 6 18.05 -10.75 -4.46
N GLY A 7 18.89 -11.08 -3.46
CA GLY A 7 20.35 -11.00 -3.59
C GLY A 7 21.07 -9.88 -2.84
N ASP A 8 20.46 -9.21 -1.86
CA ASP A 8 21.21 -8.26 -1.02
C ASP A 8 22.11 -9.02 -0.03
N LYS A 9 23.43 -8.82 -0.20
CA LYS A 9 24.49 -9.41 0.60
C LYS A 9 24.36 -8.95 2.06
N ALA A 10 24.47 -9.92 2.97
CA ALA A 10 24.38 -9.73 4.41
C ALA A 10 25.47 -8.78 4.94
N GLU A 11 25.10 -7.55 5.27
CA GLU A 11 25.91 -6.70 6.16
C GLU A 11 24.97 -5.73 6.91
N GLN A 12 24.86 -5.93 8.22
CA GLN A 12 23.96 -5.23 9.16
C GLN A 12 22.48 -5.25 8.78
N THR A 13 21.83 -6.40 8.97
CA THR A 13 20.40 -6.54 8.67
C THR A 13 19.56 -5.86 9.74
N SER A 14 19.31 -4.56 9.58
CA SER A 14 18.13 -3.91 10.17
C SER A 14 16.92 -4.81 9.93
N PRO A 15 16.01 -4.96 10.91
CA PRO A 15 14.84 -5.80 10.72
C PRO A 15 14.07 -5.30 9.48
N PRO A 16 13.45 -6.19 8.69
CA PRO A 16 12.72 -5.77 7.49
C PRO A 16 11.80 -4.60 7.83
N LEU A 17 11.78 -3.52 7.02
CA LEU A 17 11.05 -2.29 7.36
C LEU A 17 9.60 -2.54 7.82
N VAL A 18 8.97 -3.57 7.24
CA VAL A 18 7.63 -4.03 7.62
C VAL A 18 7.52 -4.37 9.11
N SER A 19 8.51 -5.05 9.70
CA SER A 19 8.45 -5.40 11.13
C SER A 19 8.66 -4.21 12.08
N LEU A 20 9.05 -3.04 11.57
CA LEU A 20 9.15 -1.81 12.37
C LEU A 20 7.81 -1.07 12.49
N LEU A 21 6.78 -1.50 11.76
CA LEU A 21 5.47 -0.84 11.75
C LEU A 21 4.50 -1.54 12.72
N ASP A 22 3.97 -0.81 13.70
CA ASP A 22 2.93 -1.32 14.60
C ASP A 22 1.60 -1.56 13.88
N LEU A 23 1.31 -0.72 12.87
CA LEU A 23 0.14 -0.82 11.99
C LEU A 23 0.56 -0.81 10.52
N LYS A 24 0.01 -1.73 9.73
CA LYS A 24 0.35 -1.89 8.31
C LYS A 24 -0.93 -1.85 7.48
N LEU A 25 -1.34 -0.66 7.07
CA LEU A 25 -2.50 -0.50 6.20
C LEU A 25 -2.04 -0.46 4.73
N LEU A 26 -2.64 -1.29 3.88
CA LEU A 26 -2.53 -1.17 2.43
C LEU A 26 -3.82 -0.59 1.88
N LEU A 27 -3.72 0.53 1.17
CA LEU A 27 -4.86 1.16 0.49
C LEU A 27 -4.89 0.74 -0.98
N ARG A 28 -5.78 -0.18 -1.33
CA ARG A 28 -6.04 -0.58 -2.71
C ARG A 28 -6.97 0.39 -3.45
N ALA A 29 -6.73 0.60 -4.75
CA ALA A 29 -7.69 1.26 -5.64
C ALA A 29 -7.77 0.46 -6.94
N PRO A 30 -8.96 0.30 -7.55
CA PRO A 30 -9.09 -0.31 -8.88
C PRO A 30 -8.29 0.47 -9.93
N TYR A 31 -7.84 -0.22 -10.98
CA TYR A 31 -7.03 0.37 -12.05
C TYR A 31 -7.64 1.67 -12.59
N ALA A 32 -8.93 1.66 -12.94
CA ALA A 32 -9.60 2.81 -13.54
C ALA A 32 -9.60 4.05 -12.61
N VAL A 33 -9.85 3.83 -11.32
CA VAL A 33 -9.85 4.90 -10.30
C VAL A 33 -8.43 5.43 -10.06
N ALA A 34 -7.43 4.54 -10.02
CA ALA A 34 -6.03 4.93 -9.86
C ALA A 34 -5.53 5.73 -11.09
N LYS A 35 -5.93 5.32 -12.29
CA LYS A 35 -5.62 5.98 -13.56
C LYS A 35 -6.20 7.38 -13.60
N GLU A 36 -7.52 7.50 -13.41
CA GLU A 36 -8.22 8.78 -13.41
C GLU A 36 -7.56 9.77 -12.44
N ARG A 37 -7.31 9.35 -11.19
CA ARG A 37 -6.66 10.18 -10.16
C ARG A 37 -5.21 10.51 -10.44
N ARG A 38 -4.51 9.74 -11.29
CA ARG A 38 -3.12 10.03 -11.66
C ARG A 38 -3.11 11.01 -12.83
N GLU A 39 -3.88 10.74 -13.86
CA GLU A 39 -3.98 11.57 -15.07
C GLU A 39 -4.60 12.94 -14.78
N SER A 40 -5.43 13.05 -13.74
CA SER A 40 -5.97 14.33 -13.27
C SER A 40 -4.97 15.19 -12.49
N ARG A 41 -3.74 14.73 -12.27
CA ARG A 41 -2.71 15.50 -11.53
C ARG A 41 -1.93 16.34 -12.51
N ASP A 42 -1.76 17.62 -12.17
CA ASP A 42 -1.00 18.56 -13.00
C ASP A 42 0.47 18.13 -13.19
N GLY A 43 1.03 17.43 -12.21
CA GLY A 43 2.40 16.93 -12.22
C GLY A 43 3.00 16.83 -10.82
N TYR A 44 4.33 16.76 -10.76
CA TYR A 44 5.12 16.53 -9.56
C TYR A 44 6.29 17.49 -9.51
N ASN A 45 6.50 18.13 -8.36
CA ASN A 45 7.74 18.85 -8.10
C ASN A 45 8.85 17.85 -7.81
N THR A 46 9.91 17.86 -8.62
CA THR A 46 11.10 17.03 -8.45
C THR A 46 12.33 17.93 -8.24
N ALA A 47 13.45 17.34 -7.81
CA ALA A 47 14.71 18.08 -7.67
C ALA A 47 15.18 18.71 -9.01
N ASP A 48 14.83 18.08 -10.14
CA ASP A 48 15.16 18.51 -11.49
C ASP A 48 14.10 19.43 -12.12
N GLY A 49 13.08 19.83 -11.36
CA GLY A 49 12.00 20.72 -11.81
C GLY A 49 10.64 20.04 -11.82
N PHE A 50 9.70 20.60 -12.58
CA PHE A 50 8.33 20.10 -12.65
C PHE A 50 8.21 18.95 -13.65
N TRP A 51 7.76 17.79 -13.18
CA TRP A 51 7.53 16.59 -13.97
C TRP A 51 6.05 16.39 -14.23
N THR A 52 5.65 16.29 -15.50
CA THR A 52 4.33 15.83 -15.90
C THR A 52 4.47 14.47 -16.55
N ASP A 53 3.57 13.54 -16.22
CA ASP A 53 3.59 12.21 -16.82
C ASP A 53 3.40 12.32 -18.34
N PRO A 54 4.23 11.68 -19.16
CA PRO A 54 4.01 11.62 -20.60
C PRO A 54 2.77 10.78 -20.93
N GLU A 55 2.25 10.93 -22.15
CA GLU A 55 1.11 10.16 -22.63
C GLU A 55 1.34 8.64 -22.47
N GLY A 56 0.37 7.94 -21.91
CA GLY A 56 0.43 6.49 -21.66
C GLY A 56 1.37 6.06 -20.54
N TYR A 57 1.99 6.98 -19.78
CA TYR A 57 2.92 6.63 -18.70
C TYR A 57 2.27 5.76 -17.61
N PHE A 58 0.99 6.01 -17.31
CA PHE A 58 0.28 5.20 -16.32
C PHE A 58 0.17 3.73 -16.75
N ASP A 59 -0.26 3.52 -17.99
CA ASP A 59 -0.51 2.19 -18.55
C ASP A 59 0.78 1.42 -18.82
N ASN A 60 1.78 2.12 -19.32
CA ASN A 60 3.02 1.51 -19.78
C ASN A 60 4.05 1.33 -18.65
N ILE A 61 3.99 2.16 -17.60
CA ILE A 61 5.02 2.21 -16.56
C ILE A 61 4.42 2.09 -15.15
N VAL A 62 3.49 2.97 -14.75
CA VAL A 62 3.04 3.04 -13.35
C VAL A 62 2.31 1.77 -12.93
N TRP A 63 1.31 1.35 -13.70
CA TRP A 63 0.49 0.19 -13.35
C TRP A 63 1.24 -1.15 -13.46
N PRO A 64 2.03 -1.42 -14.52
CA PRO A 64 2.83 -2.64 -14.57
C PRO A 64 3.80 -2.77 -13.39
N ASN A 65 4.43 -1.67 -12.97
CA ASN A 65 5.28 -1.67 -11.78
C ASN A 65 4.46 -1.89 -10.50
N HIS A 66 3.28 -1.26 -10.37
CA HIS A 66 2.38 -1.52 -9.24
C HIS A 66 2.06 -3.02 -9.12
N VAL A 67 1.67 -3.66 -10.22
CA VAL A 67 1.38 -5.10 -10.29
C VAL A 67 2.63 -5.91 -9.94
N GLN A 68 3.79 -5.61 -10.53
CA GLN A 68 5.04 -6.32 -10.26
C GLN A 68 5.39 -6.33 -8.77
N TYR A 69 5.30 -5.18 -8.11
CA TYR A 69 5.68 -5.03 -6.71
C TYR A 69 4.63 -5.50 -5.70
N HIS A 70 3.38 -5.76 -6.12
CA HIS A 70 2.29 -6.13 -5.20
C HIS A 70 1.64 -7.48 -5.51
N ARG A 71 1.80 -8.06 -6.71
CA ARG A 71 1.13 -9.34 -7.02
C ARG A 71 1.45 -10.45 -6.02
N HIS A 72 2.67 -10.51 -5.49
CA HIS A 72 3.08 -11.56 -4.56
C HIS A 72 2.34 -11.53 -3.21
N ILE A 73 1.73 -10.40 -2.82
CA ILE A 73 0.99 -10.30 -1.56
C ILE A 73 -0.48 -10.73 -1.69
N PHE A 74 -0.98 -10.88 -2.92
CA PHE A 74 -2.37 -11.26 -3.21
C PHE A 74 -2.48 -12.70 -3.73
N VAL A 75 -3.59 -13.37 -3.37
CA VAL A 75 -3.94 -14.69 -3.90
C VAL A 75 -4.03 -14.62 -5.43
N GLU A 76 -3.43 -15.60 -6.10
CA GLU A 76 -3.31 -15.69 -7.57
C GLU A 76 -2.62 -14.50 -8.25
N GLY A 77 -2.08 -13.55 -7.48
CA GLY A 77 -1.49 -12.34 -8.01
C GLY A 77 -2.49 -11.25 -8.40
N ASP A 78 -3.75 -11.36 -8.01
CA ASP A 78 -4.80 -10.39 -8.34
C ASP A 78 -4.74 -9.15 -7.41
N VAL A 79 -4.13 -8.08 -7.91
CA VAL A 79 -4.00 -6.82 -7.17
C VAL A 79 -5.27 -5.98 -7.13
N GLU A 80 -6.28 -6.29 -7.94
CA GLU A 80 -7.50 -5.49 -8.07
C GLU A 80 -8.62 -6.00 -7.15
N ALA A 81 -8.88 -7.31 -7.18
CA ALA A 81 -9.95 -7.92 -6.39
C ALA A 81 -9.46 -8.98 -5.40
N GLY A 82 -8.25 -9.50 -5.57
CA GLY A 82 -7.70 -10.58 -4.77
C GLY A 82 -7.64 -10.27 -3.27
N THR A 83 -7.74 -11.32 -2.45
CA THR A 83 -7.48 -11.22 -1.02
C THR A 83 -5.98 -11.31 -0.74
N LEU A 84 -5.53 -10.82 0.41
CA LEU A 84 -4.15 -11.02 0.85
C LEU A 84 -3.88 -12.52 1.07
N THR A 85 -2.67 -12.95 0.76
CA THR A 85 -2.19 -14.29 1.13
C THR A 85 -2.00 -14.42 2.65
N GLU A 86 -2.02 -15.65 3.16
CA GLU A 86 -1.81 -15.92 4.60
C GLU A 86 -0.47 -15.39 5.12
N GLU A 87 0.58 -15.40 4.30
CA GLU A 87 1.90 -14.86 4.67
C GLU A 87 1.85 -13.35 4.95
N TRP A 88 1.04 -12.60 4.19
CA TRP A 88 1.06 -11.14 4.22
C TRP A 88 -0.08 -10.55 5.06
N GLY A 89 -1.19 -11.26 5.23
CA GLY A 89 -2.35 -10.85 6.02
C GLY A 89 -2.25 -11.17 7.53
N PRO A 90 -3.32 -10.95 8.31
CA PRO A 90 -3.28 -11.00 9.78
C PRO A 90 -2.79 -12.36 10.34
N GLN A 91 -1.84 -12.29 11.28
CA GLN A 91 -0.98 -13.37 11.82
C GLN A 91 0.10 -13.95 10.89
N GLY A 92 0.19 -13.48 9.65
CA GLY A 92 1.45 -13.41 8.89
C GLY A 92 2.20 -12.12 9.19
N LYS A 93 2.56 -11.35 8.16
CA LYS A 93 3.20 -10.02 8.31
C LYS A 93 2.24 -8.91 8.77
N GLY A 94 0.94 -9.22 8.89
CA GLY A 94 -0.04 -8.33 9.51
C GLY A 94 -0.42 -7.11 8.67
N ILE A 95 -0.35 -7.21 7.35
CA ILE A 95 -0.92 -6.18 6.46
C ILE A 95 -2.44 -6.29 6.51
N GLU A 96 -3.09 -5.16 6.74
CA GLU A 96 -4.53 -5.02 6.68
C GLU A 96 -4.91 -4.32 5.38
N LEU A 97 -5.85 -4.91 4.66
CA LEU A 97 -6.46 -4.34 3.47
C LEU A 97 -7.78 -3.70 3.88
N GLN A 98 -8.14 -2.56 3.29
CA GLN A 98 -9.46 -2.02 3.54
C GLN A 98 -10.55 -2.97 3.01
N SER A 99 -11.63 -3.15 3.76
CA SER A 99 -12.87 -3.74 3.25
C SER A 99 -13.62 -2.71 2.41
N GLY A 100 -14.46 -3.16 1.47
CA GLY A 100 -15.19 -2.33 0.50
C GLY A 100 -15.60 -0.95 1.03
N TYR A 101 -15.22 0.09 0.30
CA TYR A 101 -15.50 1.49 0.61
C TYR A 101 -16.27 2.11 -0.55
N GLU A 102 -17.28 2.93 -0.27
CA GLU A 102 -18.05 3.61 -1.30
C GLU A 102 -17.42 4.95 -1.67
N CYS A 103 -16.80 5.61 -0.69
CA CYS A 103 -16.15 6.90 -0.88
C CYS A 103 -14.86 7.07 -0.07
N MET A 104 -14.17 8.20 -0.28
CA MET A 104 -12.94 8.53 0.43
C MET A 104 -13.18 8.74 1.94
N GLU A 105 -14.37 9.19 2.33
CA GLU A 105 -14.72 9.36 3.74
C GLU A 105 -14.74 8.02 4.48
N ASP A 106 -15.29 6.97 3.86
CA ASP A 106 -15.31 5.63 4.42
C ASP A 106 -13.89 5.10 4.63
N LEU A 107 -13.02 5.31 3.63
CA LEU A 107 -11.63 4.89 3.70
C LEU A 107 -10.88 5.62 4.82
N LEU A 108 -11.11 6.94 4.97
CA LEU A 108 -10.52 7.74 6.03
C LEU A 108 -11.03 7.31 7.41
N ARG A 109 -12.34 7.07 7.53
CA ARG A 109 -12.98 6.62 8.77
C ARG A 109 -12.44 5.26 9.20
N TRP A 110 -12.30 4.32 8.26
CA TRP A 110 -11.67 3.04 8.52
C TRP A 110 -10.22 3.19 8.99
N ALA A 111 -9.38 3.89 8.22
CA ALA A 111 -7.96 4.04 8.54
C ALA A 111 -7.73 4.73 9.89
N SER A 112 -8.48 5.80 10.16
CA SER A 112 -8.40 6.52 11.44
C SER A 112 -8.91 5.68 12.61
N GLY A 113 -9.94 4.86 12.41
CA GLY A 113 -10.39 3.87 13.38
C GLY A 113 -9.28 2.88 13.75
N ARG A 114 -8.59 2.29 12.75
CA ARG A 114 -7.47 1.35 13.01
C ARG A 114 -6.32 1.98 13.78
N ILE A 115 -6.02 3.25 13.50
CA ILE A 115 -5.01 4.00 14.25
C ILE A 115 -5.49 4.23 15.69
N ALA A 116 -6.73 4.66 15.88
CA ALA A 116 -7.30 4.88 17.21
C ALA A 116 -7.32 3.60 18.04
N ASP A 117 -7.67 2.45 17.45
CA ASP A 117 -7.68 1.14 18.13
C ASP A 117 -6.30 0.79 18.69
N ILE A 118 -5.23 1.03 17.92
CA ILE A 118 -3.86 0.75 18.36
C ILE A 118 -3.40 1.74 19.43
N ILE A 119 -3.75 3.02 19.30
CA ILE A 119 -3.40 4.03 20.32
C ILE A 119 -4.13 3.72 21.63
N VAL A 120 -5.45 3.53 21.60
CA VAL A 120 -6.27 3.30 22.79
C VAL A 120 -5.97 1.93 23.41
N GLY A 121 -5.92 0.88 22.58
CA GLY A 121 -5.59 -0.48 23.01
C GLY A 121 -4.15 -0.63 23.51
N GLY A 122 -3.22 0.15 22.96
CA GLY A 122 -1.82 0.21 23.42
C GLY A 122 -1.63 1.06 24.69
N MET A 123 -2.55 1.97 25.02
CA MET A 123 -2.45 2.84 26.19
C MET A 123 -3.02 2.24 27.48
N GLY A 124 -3.61 1.04 27.47
CA GLY A 124 -4.01 0.34 28.70
C GLY A 124 -5.01 1.09 29.57
N PHE A 125 -5.82 1.99 29.01
CA PHE A 125 -6.93 2.61 29.73
C PHE A 125 -8.11 1.63 29.78
N ASN A 126 -8.12 0.80 30.81
CA ASN A 126 -9.33 0.10 31.24
C ASN A 126 -10.21 1.12 31.98
N TYR A 127 -11.40 1.39 31.45
CA TYR A 127 -12.50 1.97 32.21
C TYR A 127 -13.39 0.87 32.76
#